data_AF-A0A1H4J1Y3-F1
#
_entry.id   AF-A0A1H4J1Y3-F1
#
_cell.length_a   1.000
_cell.length_b   1.000
_cell.length_c   1.000
_cell.angle_alpha   90.00
_cell.angle_beta   90.00
_cell.angle_gamma   90.00
#
_symmetry.space_group_name_H-M   'P 1'
#
loop_
_entity.id
_entity.type
_entity.pdbx_description
1 polymer ?
#
loop_
_entity_poly.entity_id
_entity_poly.type
_entity_poly.pdbx_seq_one_letter_code
_entity_poly.pdbx_strand_id
1 'polypeptide(L)'
;MSTHDELNGYGRHYLQNDSYGSAAFFFYKSIQEHAENNNAWNGLVLSITLMRREGDARSMLARFSLQPGLDYDRDMLTFAMMLWQQNPLALAQWLEAVAQMKDILPQDKQSLTELAADLHKGYQDFVNQYGEDSEQVKAMPSLREIASQATELDWLYGQPIDQVYEVIKPWLEDDDLVMTGVRMLCMLPDPRSEKLLRRIARSEEAESKVKTQALIALRWLGIRGNAKINKFSESFTINLDDPQRELTISVPQAFKPALDRMKLWLAKEQDIITIEEYEEYASDDSLQLTEAMGEKLNASDFPSIWQEVVHALIRAAYDKYYPLVPTVTGYRDWSAAFLMLLQDYASGTGQAWNYGNPEQIETAVQHKNWLLSGSPDFYQAISGA
;
A
#
# COMPACT_ATOMS: atom_id res chain seq x y z
N MET A 1 16.47 -29.46 15.40
CA MET A 1 16.30 -28.00 15.25
C MET A 1 15.27 -27.57 16.27
N SER A 2 15.37 -26.36 16.81
CA SER A 2 14.31 -25.86 17.70
C SER A 2 13.06 -25.55 16.87
N THR A 3 11.86 -25.69 17.44
CA THR A 3 10.59 -25.35 16.76
C THR A 3 10.58 -23.88 16.29
N HIS A 4 11.30 -23.00 16.99
CA HIS A 4 11.56 -21.62 16.58
C HIS A 4 12.32 -21.54 15.24
N ASP A 5 13.44 -22.25 15.09
CA ASP A 5 14.26 -22.19 13.87
C ASP A 5 13.45 -22.64 12.65
N GLU A 6 12.53 -23.58 12.87
CA GLU A 6 11.61 -24.10 11.85
C GLU A 6 10.58 -23.03 11.44
N LEU A 7 9.91 -22.35 12.39
CA LEU A 7 8.92 -21.32 12.08
C LEU A 7 9.51 -20.12 11.34
N ASN A 8 10.66 -19.63 11.79
CA ASN A 8 11.38 -18.55 11.10
C ASN A 8 11.84 -18.98 9.70
N GLY A 9 12.28 -20.24 9.57
CA GLY A 9 12.62 -20.86 8.28
C GLY A 9 11.44 -20.90 7.31
N TYR A 10 10.25 -21.31 7.79
CA TYR A 10 9.02 -21.29 6.99
C TYR A 10 8.62 -19.88 6.58
N GLY A 11 8.64 -18.91 7.51
CA GLY A 11 8.34 -17.51 7.22
C GLY A 11 9.22 -16.95 6.10
N ARG A 12 10.53 -17.19 6.17
CA ARG A 12 11.49 -16.79 5.12
C ARG A 12 11.23 -17.47 3.79
N HIS A 13 10.96 -18.78 3.80
CA HIS A 13 10.64 -19.53 2.59
C HIS A 13 9.40 -18.96 1.88
N TYR A 14 8.33 -18.67 2.63
CA TYR A 14 7.13 -18.06 2.06
C TYR A 14 7.38 -16.65 1.55
N LEU A 15 8.14 -15.84 2.27
CA LEU A 15 8.49 -14.48 1.88
C LEU A 15 9.29 -14.46 0.55
N GLN A 16 10.30 -15.32 0.42
CA GLN A 16 11.11 -15.46 -0.81
C GLN A 16 10.30 -15.92 -2.02
N ASN A 17 9.16 -16.56 -1.79
CA ASN A 17 8.26 -17.01 -2.83
C ASN A 17 7.11 -16.05 -3.08
N ASP A 18 7.09 -14.82 -2.57
CA ASP A 18 5.95 -13.88 -2.66
C ASP A 18 4.65 -14.34 -1.98
N SER A 19 4.74 -15.21 -0.97
CA SER A 19 3.60 -15.70 -0.19
C SER A 19 3.46 -14.91 1.11
N TYR A 20 3.25 -13.60 0.98
CA TYR A 20 3.38 -12.65 2.09
C TYR A 20 2.40 -12.89 3.26
N GLY A 21 1.19 -13.38 2.98
CA GLY A 21 0.21 -13.66 4.04
C GLY A 21 0.62 -14.87 4.89
N SER A 22 1.04 -15.95 4.25
CA SER A 22 1.62 -17.10 4.93
C SER A 22 2.90 -16.74 5.68
N ALA A 23 3.78 -15.93 5.06
CA ALA A 23 4.99 -15.43 5.72
C ALA A 23 4.66 -14.65 7.00
N ALA A 24 3.72 -13.71 6.94
CA ALA A 24 3.26 -12.92 8.08
C ALA A 24 2.74 -13.83 9.21
N PHE A 25 1.94 -14.85 8.89
CA PHE A 25 1.45 -15.82 9.88
C PHE A 25 2.59 -16.54 10.62
N PHE A 26 3.57 -17.07 9.90
CA PHE A 26 4.69 -17.81 10.51
C PHE A 26 5.62 -16.90 11.32
N PHE A 27 5.91 -15.69 10.84
CA PHE A 27 6.70 -14.72 11.60
C PHE A 27 5.96 -14.26 12.85
N TYR A 28 4.66 -13.98 12.75
CA TYR A 28 3.84 -13.61 13.90
C TYR A 28 3.84 -14.72 14.95
N LYS A 29 3.63 -15.97 14.55
CA LYS A 29 3.73 -17.12 15.46
C LYS A 29 5.12 -17.24 16.11
N SER A 30 6.19 -17.03 15.35
CA SER A 30 7.56 -17.05 15.89
C SER A 30 7.78 -15.97 16.96
N ILE A 31 7.18 -14.78 16.81
CA ILE A 31 7.26 -13.70 17.80
C ILE A 31 6.48 -14.08 19.07
N GLN A 32 5.30 -14.70 18.93
CA GLN A 32 4.52 -15.15 20.10
C GLN A 32 5.25 -16.22 20.92
N GLU A 33 6.03 -17.09 20.27
CA GLU A 33 6.88 -18.07 20.95
C GLU A 33 8.17 -17.44 21.51
N HIS A 34 8.75 -16.48 20.78
CA HIS A 34 10.02 -15.83 21.11
C HIS A 34 10.02 -14.35 20.69
N ALA A 35 9.60 -13.49 21.62
CA ALA A 35 9.42 -12.06 21.37
C ALA A 35 10.72 -11.29 21.01
N GLU A 36 11.88 -11.84 21.35
CA GLU A 36 13.20 -11.26 21.06
C GLU A 36 13.76 -11.65 19.68
N ASN A 37 12.99 -12.36 18.84
CA ASN A 37 13.45 -12.76 17.50
C ASN A 37 13.42 -11.59 16.50
N ASN A 38 14.53 -10.85 16.38
CA ASN A 38 14.71 -9.74 15.45
C ASN A 38 14.31 -10.09 14.00
N ASN A 39 14.69 -11.27 13.53
CA ASN A 39 14.42 -11.70 12.16
C ASN A 39 12.92 -11.89 11.89
N ALA A 40 12.16 -12.36 12.88
CA ALA A 40 10.72 -12.51 12.72
C ALA A 40 10.01 -11.16 12.74
N TRP A 41 10.45 -10.20 13.56
CA TRP A 41 9.92 -8.84 13.51
C TRP A 41 10.15 -8.17 12.15
N ASN A 42 11.38 -8.23 11.63
CA ASN A 42 11.71 -7.71 10.29
C ASN A 42 10.86 -8.38 9.20
N GLY A 43 10.84 -9.72 9.20
CA GLY A 43 10.04 -10.48 8.25
C GLY A 43 8.55 -10.18 8.32
N LEU A 44 7.99 -9.99 9.52
CA LEU A 44 6.59 -9.66 9.72
C LEU A 44 6.26 -8.26 9.16
N VAL A 45 7.02 -7.23 9.56
CA VAL A 45 6.80 -5.85 9.09
C VAL A 45 6.90 -5.78 7.58
N LEU A 46 7.93 -6.40 6.99
CA LEU A 46 8.10 -6.46 5.54
C LEU A 46 6.92 -7.17 4.86
N SER A 47 6.51 -8.34 5.34
CA SER A 47 5.40 -9.12 4.75
C SER A 47 4.09 -8.33 4.75
N ILE A 48 3.75 -7.69 5.88
CA ILE A 48 2.53 -6.88 6.01
C ILE A 48 2.60 -5.62 5.14
N THR A 49 3.77 -4.99 5.05
CA THR A 49 3.99 -3.81 4.19
C THR A 49 3.84 -4.15 2.71
N LEU A 50 4.38 -5.29 2.26
CA LEU A 50 4.24 -5.76 0.87
C LEU A 50 2.78 -6.10 0.50
N MET A 51 1.97 -6.48 1.48
CA MET A 51 0.51 -6.63 1.33
C MET A 51 -0.26 -5.30 1.40
N ARG A 52 0.43 -4.15 1.56
CA ARG A 52 -0.16 -2.80 1.71
C ARG A 52 -1.14 -2.70 2.88
N ARG A 53 -0.89 -3.41 3.98
CA ARG A 53 -1.72 -3.31 5.20
C ARG A 53 -1.11 -2.30 6.17
N GLU A 54 -1.16 -1.03 5.80
CA GLU A 54 -0.43 0.02 6.51
C GLU A 54 -0.80 0.15 7.99
N GLY A 55 -2.07 -0.02 8.36
CA GLY A 55 -2.50 0.01 9.76
C GLY A 55 -1.88 -1.10 10.60
N ASP A 56 -1.90 -2.34 10.08
CA ASP A 56 -1.24 -3.49 10.72
C ASP A 56 0.28 -3.29 10.76
N ALA A 57 0.88 -2.75 9.69
CA ALA A 57 2.32 -2.49 9.62
C ALA A 57 2.75 -1.45 10.65
N ARG A 58 2.00 -0.34 10.80
CA ARG A 58 2.23 0.67 11.85
C ARG A 58 2.12 0.04 13.24
N SER A 59 1.12 -0.80 13.47
CA SER A 59 0.92 -1.49 14.75
C SER A 59 2.09 -2.42 15.08
N MET A 60 2.54 -3.25 14.12
CA MET A 60 3.69 -4.15 14.32
C MET A 60 5.00 -3.38 14.50
N LEU A 61 5.21 -2.32 13.71
CA LEU A 61 6.40 -1.50 13.81
C LEU A 61 6.48 -0.72 15.14
N ALA A 62 5.33 -0.27 15.66
CA ALA A 62 5.24 0.32 16.98
C ALA A 62 5.57 -0.71 18.08
N ARG A 63 4.98 -1.90 18.01
CA ARG A 63 5.28 -3.00 18.96
C ARG A 63 6.75 -3.41 18.91
N PHE A 64 7.36 -3.48 17.73
CA PHE A 64 8.80 -3.72 17.56
C PHE A 64 9.62 -2.71 18.37
N SER A 65 9.38 -1.41 18.19
CA SER A 65 10.15 -0.38 18.91
C SER A 65 10.01 -0.43 20.43
N LEU A 66 8.87 -0.90 20.92
CA LEU A 66 8.55 -0.98 22.34
C LEU A 66 8.94 -2.32 22.98
N GLN A 67 9.34 -3.32 22.18
CA GLN A 67 9.66 -4.66 22.65
C GLN A 67 11.07 -4.68 23.27
N PRO A 68 11.21 -4.98 24.57
CA PRO A 68 12.52 -5.11 25.20
C PRO A 68 13.33 -6.25 24.59
N GLY A 69 14.64 -6.07 24.54
CA GLY A 69 15.58 -7.14 24.22
C GLY A 69 15.95 -7.27 22.74
N LEU A 70 15.28 -6.53 21.85
CA LEU A 70 15.60 -6.48 20.42
C LEU A 70 16.86 -5.65 20.12
N ASP A 71 17.47 -6.00 18.98
CA ASP A 71 18.67 -5.34 18.47
C ASP A 71 18.25 -4.23 17.49
N TYR A 72 19.06 -3.20 17.40
CA TYR A 72 18.85 -2.12 16.45
C TYR A 72 18.91 -2.65 15.01
N ASP A 73 17.82 -2.46 14.27
CA ASP A 73 17.73 -2.78 12.85
C ASP A 73 17.51 -1.50 12.04
N ARG A 74 18.55 -1.10 11.29
CA ARG A 74 18.53 0.11 10.47
C ARG A 74 17.51 0.02 9.33
N ASP A 75 17.21 -1.17 8.84
CA ASP A 75 16.26 -1.33 7.71
C ASP A 75 14.84 -0.94 8.11
N MET A 76 14.51 -1.03 9.41
CA MET A 76 13.23 -0.61 9.98
C MET A 76 12.98 0.90 9.89
N LEU A 77 14.04 1.70 9.85
CA LEU A 77 13.95 3.16 9.79
C LEU A 77 13.18 3.62 8.55
N THR A 78 13.45 2.99 7.40
CA THR A 78 12.79 3.32 6.13
C THR A 78 11.28 3.08 6.20
N PHE A 79 10.84 1.99 6.84
CA PHE A 79 9.42 1.71 7.04
C PHE A 79 8.77 2.75 7.97
N ALA A 80 9.44 3.13 9.05
CA ALA A 80 8.93 4.12 10.01
C ALA A 80 8.70 5.48 9.35
N MET A 81 9.71 5.96 8.60
CA MET A 81 9.64 7.24 7.90
C MET A 81 8.50 7.26 6.86
N MET A 82 8.29 6.15 6.15
CA MET A 82 7.22 6.02 5.16
C MET A 82 5.83 5.96 5.82
N LEU A 83 5.66 5.17 6.88
CA LEU A 83 4.35 4.88 7.48
C LEU A 83 3.83 5.99 8.40
N TRP A 84 4.71 6.81 8.97
CA TRP A 84 4.35 7.90 9.88
C TRP A 84 4.71 9.29 9.34
N GLN A 85 4.88 9.43 8.02
CA GLN A 85 5.16 10.73 7.39
C GLN A 85 4.15 11.83 7.81
N GLN A 86 2.89 11.46 8.03
CA GLN A 86 1.81 12.37 8.46
C GLN A 86 1.53 12.34 9.97
N ASN A 87 2.32 11.61 10.77
CA ASN A 87 2.18 11.54 12.22
C ASN A 87 3.55 11.79 12.90
N PRO A 88 3.97 13.06 13.00
CA PRO A 88 5.28 13.41 13.58
C PRO A 88 5.42 13.00 15.04
N LEU A 89 4.31 12.93 15.79
CA LEU A 89 4.32 12.48 17.19
C LEU A 89 4.73 11.01 17.32
N ALA A 90 4.06 10.11 16.59
CA ALA A 90 4.38 8.69 16.63
C ALA A 90 5.78 8.41 16.09
N LEU A 91 6.19 9.11 15.03
CA LEU A 91 7.54 8.97 14.47
C LEU A 91 8.61 9.41 15.47
N ALA A 92 8.44 10.54 16.14
CA ALA A 92 9.39 11.01 17.17
C ALA A 92 9.54 9.97 18.29
N GLN A 93 8.42 9.50 18.85
CA GLN A 93 8.41 8.50 19.91
C GLN A 93 9.05 7.17 19.48
N TRP A 94 8.87 6.78 18.21
CA TRP A 94 9.48 5.57 17.67
C TRP A 94 11.01 5.71 17.57
N LEU A 95 11.49 6.85 17.07
CA LEU A 95 12.93 7.13 16.98
C LEU A 95 13.58 7.14 18.38
N GLU A 96 12.91 7.73 19.37
CA GLU A 96 13.36 7.71 20.77
C GLU A 96 13.46 6.28 21.32
N ALA A 97 12.44 5.44 21.05
CA ALA A 97 12.41 4.05 21.51
C ALA A 97 13.54 3.22 20.87
N VAL A 98 13.72 3.34 19.55
CA VAL A 98 14.77 2.63 18.81
C VAL A 98 16.17 3.13 19.18
N ALA A 99 16.33 4.41 19.55
CA ALA A 99 17.59 4.95 20.05
C ALA A 99 18.05 4.31 21.38
N GLN A 100 17.19 3.56 22.07
CA GLN A 100 17.52 2.80 23.28
C GLN A 100 17.73 1.29 23.04
N MET A 101 17.62 0.81 21.80
CA MET A 101 17.81 -0.62 21.47
C MET A 101 19.27 -1.07 21.64
N LYS A 102 19.45 -2.40 21.73
CA LYS A 102 20.79 -3.01 21.80
C LYS A 102 21.55 -2.78 20.50
N ASP A 103 22.88 -2.78 20.60
CA ASP A 103 23.82 -2.68 19.47
C ASP A 103 23.70 -1.41 18.60
N ILE A 104 22.95 -0.41 19.04
CA ILE A 104 22.94 0.89 18.35
C ILE A 104 24.29 1.60 18.50
N LEU A 105 24.82 2.08 17.37
CA LEU A 105 26.04 2.86 17.36
C LEU A 105 25.81 4.25 17.99
N PRO A 106 26.79 4.82 18.74
CA PRO A 106 26.64 6.14 19.35
C PRO A 106 26.25 7.25 18.36
N GLN A 107 26.77 7.18 17.13
CA GLN A 107 26.46 8.14 16.07
C GLN A 107 25.00 8.04 15.60
N ASP A 108 24.49 6.83 15.41
CA ASP A 108 23.08 6.60 15.06
C ASP A 108 22.18 7.05 16.20
N LYS A 109 22.53 6.70 17.45
CA LYS A 109 21.80 7.14 18.64
C LYS A 109 21.68 8.66 18.71
N GLN A 110 22.78 9.38 18.50
CA GLN A 110 22.77 10.84 18.48
C GLN A 110 21.86 11.36 17.37
N SER A 111 22.03 10.87 16.14
CA SER A 111 21.26 11.33 14.97
C SER A 111 19.75 11.10 15.14
N LEU A 112 19.36 9.92 15.64
CA LEU A 112 17.95 9.60 15.89
C LEU A 112 17.35 10.47 17.01
N THR A 113 18.13 10.76 18.06
CA THR A 113 17.69 11.61 19.17
C THR A 113 17.49 13.06 18.72
N GLU A 114 18.39 13.59 17.90
CA GLU A 114 18.27 14.93 17.31
C GLU A 114 17.03 15.04 16.41
N LEU A 115 16.85 14.06 15.52
CA LEU A 115 15.67 14.01 14.64
C LEU A 115 14.36 13.90 15.42
N ALA A 116 14.32 13.09 16.48
CA ALA A 116 13.15 12.98 17.35
C ALA A 116 12.80 14.31 18.02
N ALA A 117 13.81 15.07 18.48
CA ALA A 117 13.60 16.39 19.07
C ALA A 117 13.01 17.40 18.06
N ASP A 118 13.50 17.39 16.83
CA ASP A 118 12.98 18.25 15.75
C ASP A 118 11.52 17.92 15.42
N LEU A 119 11.18 16.63 15.33
CA LEU A 119 9.80 16.18 15.09
C LEU A 119 8.86 16.53 16.27
N HIS A 120 9.34 16.42 17.51
CA HIS A 120 8.58 16.86 18.68
C HIS A 120 8.29 18.34 18.65
N LYS A 121 9.28 19.16 18.27
CA LYS A 121 9.08 20.59 18.10
C LYS A 121 8.07 20.89 17.00
N GLY A 122 8.18 20.22 15.84
CA GLY A 122 7.21 20.36 14.75
C GLY A 122 5.79 19.99 15.16
N TYR A 123 5.62 18.92 15.95
CA TYR A 123 4.33 18.56 16.52
C TYR A 123 3.81 19.61 17.50
N GLN A 124 4.65 20.15 18.39
CA GLN A 124 4.26 21.21 19.32
C GLN A 124 3.82 22.48 18.59
N ASP A 125 4.56 22.89 17.54
CA ASP A 125 4.20 24.03 16.70
C ASP A 125 2.84 23.80 16.01
N PHE A 126 2.58 22.58 15.53
CA PHE A 126 1.29 22.18 14.96
C PHE A 126 0.15 22.26 16.00
N VAL A 127 0.35 21.72 17.20
CA VAL A 127 -0.63 21.82 18.31
C VAL A 127 -0.89 23.27 18.69
N ASN A 128 0.14 24.11 18.74
CA ASN A 128 0.00 25.54 19.04
C ASN A 128 -0.79 26.28 17.95
N GLN A 129 -0.69 25.85 16.68
CA GLN A 129 -1.40 26.46 15.55
C GLN A 129 -2.88 26.07 15.51
N TYR A 130 -3.21 24.80 15.70
CA TYR A 130 -4.59 24.28 15.53
C TYR A 130 -5.35 24.11 16.85
N GLY A 131 -4.65 24.09 17.98
CA GLY A 131 -5.21 23.78 19.30
C GLY A 131 -5.26 22.27 19.57
N GLU A 132 -5.02 21.90 20.82
CA GLU A 132 -4.95 20.50 21.29
C GLU A 132 -6.26 19.73 21.05
N ASP A 133 -7.39 20.43 21.09
CA ASP A 133 -8.72 19.84 20.90
C ASP A 133 -9.15 19.68 19.43
N SER A 134 -8.33 20.15 18.49
CA SER A 134 -8.63 20.06 17.07
C SER A 134 -8.69 18.61 16.58
N GLU A 135 -9.55 18.35 15.59
CA GLU A 135 -9.66 17.03 14.97
C GLU A 135 -8.33 16.59 14.34
N GLN A 136 -7.56 17.55 13.81
CA GLN A 136 -6.25 17.30 13.21
C GLN A 136 -5.24 16.76 14.24
N VAL A 137 -5.23 17.33 15.45
CA VAL A 137 -4.35 16.86 16.53
C VAL A 137 -4.83 15.50 17.06
N LYS A 138 -6.16 15.33 17.24
CA LYS A 138 -6.76 14.06 17.69
C LYS A 138 -6.56 12.92 16.69
N ALA A 139 -6.38 13.21 15.41
CA ALA A 139 -6.08 12.23 14.38
C ALA A 139 -4.62 11.70 14.41
N MET A 140 -3.76 12.24 15.28
CA MET A 140 -2.36 11.80 15.43
C MET A 140 -2.19 11.00 16.72
N PRO A 141 -2.51 9.69 16.73
CA PRO A 141 -2.34 8.86 17.91
C PRO A 141 -0.86 8.71 18.26
N SER A 142 -0.57 8.56 19.55
CA SER A 142 0.75 8.23 20.07
C SER A 142 1.19 6.82 19.66
N LEU A 143 2.50 6.58 19.75
CA LEU A 143 3.11 5.28 19.47
C LEU A 143 2.51 4.16 20.32
N ARG A 144 2.25 4.42 21.61
CA ARG A 144 1.66 3.43 22.52
C ARG A 144 0.21 3.12 22.16
N GLU A 145 -0.57 4.12 21.77
CA GLU A 145 -1.95 3.91 21.31
C GLU A 145 -1.94 3.05 20.05
N ILE A 146 -1.07 3.35 19.08
CA ILE A 146 -0.91 2.54 17.85
C ILE A 146 -0.50 1.11 18.20
N ALA A 147 0.51 0.92 19.05
CA ALA A 147 0.96 -0.42 19.46
C ALA A 147 -0.15 -1.25 20.12
N SER A 148 -1.10 -0.61 20.80
CA SER A 148 -2.22 -1.26 21.48
C SER A 148 -3.38 -1.64 20.56
N GLN A 149 -3.40 -1.15 19.32
CA GLN A 149 -4.45 -1.47 18.36
C GLN A 149 -4.42 -2.97 18.06
N ALA A 150 -5.59 -3.61 18.14
CA ALA A 150 -5.74 -5.00 17.74
C ALA A 150 -5.64 -5.11 16.22
N THR A 151 -4.78 -6.02 15.76
CA THR A 151 -4.63 -6.37 14.35
C THR A 151 -5.39 -7.66 14.04
N GLU A 152 -5.61 -7.90 12.75
CA GLU A 152 -6.23 -9.16 12.34
C GLU A 152 -5.39 -10.38 12.72
N LEU A 153 -4.06 -10.27 12.73
CA LEU A 153 -3.17 -11.36 13.17
C LEU A 153 -3.31 -11.65 14.67
N ASP A 154 -3.56 -10.64 15.50
CA ASP A 154 -3.87 -10.85 16.93
C ASP A 154 -5.12 -11.70 17.09
N TRP A 155 -6.16 -11.36 16.33
CA TRP A 155 -7.43 -12.09 16.38
C TRP A 155 -7.30 -13.51 15.83
N LEU A 156 -6.64 -13.67 14.67
CA LEU A 156 -6.42 -14.97 14.04
C LEU A 156 -5.64 -15.93 14.94
N TYR A 157 -4.64 -15.41 15.67
CA TYR A 157 -3.85 -16.20 16.60
C TYR A 157 -4.60 -16.49 17.91
N GLY A 158 -5.42 -15.55 18.38
CA GLY A 158 -6.16 -15.64 19.63
C GLY A 158 -7.36 -16.60 19.61
N GLN A 159 -7.74 -17.14 18.44
CA GLN A 159 -8.93 -17.97 18.27
C GLN A 159 -8.58 -19.38 17.76
N PRO A 160 -9.31 -20.43 18.18
CA PRO A 160 -9.23 -21.74 17.53
C PRO A 160 -9.57 -21.64 16.05
N ILE A 161 -8.80 -22.32 15.20
CA ILE A 161 -8.93 -22.23 13.74
C ILE A 161 -10.35 -22.55 13.23
N ASP A 162 -11.08 -23.46 13.88
CA ASP A 162 -12.45 -23.79 13.50
C ASP A 162 -13.42 -22.63 13.74
N GLN A 163 -13.27 -21.93 14.88
CA GLN A 163 -14.07 -20.74 15.20
C GLN A 163 -13.77 -19.60 14.25
N VAL A 164 -12.51 -19.43 13.86
CA VAL A 164 -12.10 -18.46 12.83
C VAL A 164 -12.89 -18.69 11.53
N TYR A 165 -12.99 -19.94 11.07
CA TYR A 165 -13.76 -20.25 9.86
C TYR A 165 -15.27 -20.15 10.03
N GLU A 166 -15.81 -20.39 11.22
CA GLU A 166 -17.23 -20.17 11.52
C GLU A 166 -17.61 -18.69 11.42
N VAL A 167 -16.70 -17.77 11.77
CA VAL A 167 -16.89 -16.33 11.67
C VAL A 167 -16.64 -15.81 10.24
N ILE A 168 -15.55 -16.22 9.60
CA ILE A 168 -15.18 -15.70 8.27
C ILE A 168 -16.18 -16.14 7.19
N LYS A 169 -16.73 -17.36 7.26
CA LYS A 169 -17.64 -17.86 6.21
C LYS A 169 -18.87 -16.96 5.98
N PRO A 170 -19.63 -16.55 7.02
CA PRO A 170 -20.67 -15.55 6.89
C PRO A 170 -20.18 -14.21 6.34
N TRP A 171 -19.00 -13.74 6.76
CA TRP A 171 -18.46 -12.47 6.26
C TRP A 171 -18.18 -12.49 4.77
N LEU A 172 -17.87 -13.66 4.20
CA LEU A 172 -17.68 -13.80 2.75
C LEU A 172 -18.97 -13.67 1.94
N GLU A 173 -20.12 -13.68 2.60
CA GLU A 173 -21.47 -13.54 2.00
C GLU A 173 -22.08 -12.17 2.32
N ASP A 174 -21.38 -11.31 3.06
CA ASP A 174 -21.79 -9.97 3.47
C ASP A 174 -20.94 -8.92 2.72
N ASP A 175 -21.59 -8.06 1.93
CA ASP A 175 -20.92 -7.07 1.09
C ASP A 175 -20.04 -6.09 1.90
N ASP A 176 -20.40 -5.80 3.15
CA ASP A 176 -19.64 -4.88 4.02
C ASP A 176 -18.39 -5.54 4.61
N LEU A 177 -18.38 -6.88 4.74
CA LEU A 177 -17.34 -7.63 5.45
C LEU A 177 -16.51 -8.54 4.54
N VAL A 178 -16.94 -8.77 3.30
CA VAL A 178 -16.31 -9.73 2.38
C VAL A 178 -14.84 -9.42 2.13
N MET A 179 -14.47 -8.14 2.02
CA MET A 179 -13.08 -7.74 1.82
C MET A 179 -12.22 -8.06 3.05
N THR A 180 -12.74 -7.84 4.25
CA THR A 180 -12.07 -8.21 5.51
C THR A 180 -11.88 -9.72 5.57
N GLY A 181 -12.92 -10.50 5.26
CA GLY A 181 -12.83 -11.95 5.19
C GLY A 181 -11.76 -12.44 4.20
N VAL A 182 -11.73 -11.90 2.97
CA VAL A 182 -10.71 -12.24 1.96
C VAL A 182 -9.30 -11.94 2.45
N ARG A 183 -9.09 -10.79 3.09
CA ARG A 183 -7.77 -10.40 3.59
C ARG A 183 -7.30 -11.28 4.75
N MET A 184 -8.19 -11.72 5.63
CA MET A 184 -7.82 -12.61 6.73
C MET A 184 -7.44 -14.01 6.24
N LEU A 185 -8.15 -14.52 5.24
CA LEU A 185 -7.87 -15.84 4.67
C LEU A 185 -6.47 -15.97 4.05
N CYS A 186 -5.88 -14.88 3.53
CA CYS A 186 -4.54 -14.95 2.96
C CYS A 186 -3.44 -15.18 4.01
N MET A 187 -3.73 -14.91 5.27
CA MET A 187 -2.82 -15.10 6.41
C MET A 187 -3.11 -16.39 7.19
N LEU A 188 -3.94 -17.29 6.65
CA LEU A 188 -4.27 -18.56 7.26
C LEU A 188 -3.80 -19.70 6.34
N PRO A 189 -2.57 -20.22 6.50
CA PRO A 189 -2.00 -21.28 5.67
C PRO A 189 -2.67 -22.65 5.92
N ASP A 190 -3.95 -22.75 5.55
CA ASP A 190 -4.80 -23.93 5.71
C ASP A 190 -5.61 -24.17 4.41
N PRO A 191 -5.80 -25.42 3.97
CA PRO A 191 -6.49 -25.74 2.71
C PRO A 191 -7.92 -25.18 2.61
N ARG A 192 -8.58 -24.91 3.73
CA ARG A 192 -9.91 -24.29 3.76
C ARG A 192 -9.87 -22.85 3.27
N SER A 193 -8.81 -22.09 3.56
CA SER A 193 -8.59 -20.74 3.04
C SER A 193 -8.54 -20.74 1.51
N GLU A 194 -7.74 -21.62 0.92
CA GLU A 194 -7.66 -21.77 -0.53
C GLU A 194 -9.04 -22.09 -1.13
N LYS A 195 -9.76 -23.06 -0.55
CA LYS A 195 -11.09 -23.45 -1.03
C LYS A 195 -12.07 -22.28 -1.02
N LEU A 196 -12.07 -21.48 0.05
CA LEU A 196 -12.95 -20.32 0.21
C LEU A 196 -12.57 -19.19 -0.75
N LEU A 197 -11.28 -18.85 -0.87
CA LEU A 197 -10.80 -17.82 -1.80
C LEU A 197 -11.08 -18.20 -3.27
N ARG A 198 -10.86 -19.46 -3.66
CA ARG A 198 -11.22 -19.96 -5.00
C ARG A 198 -12.73 -19.96 -5.23
N ARG A 199 -13.55 -20.12 -4.19
CA ARG A 199 -15.01 -19.99 -4.29
C ARG A 199 -15.38 -18.54 -4.57
N ILE A 200 -14.81 -17.59 -3.85
CA ILE A 200 -15.07 -16.15 -4.05
C ILE A 200 -14.65 -15.69 -5.44
N ALA A 201 -13.46 -16.08 -5.92
CA ALA A 201 -13.01 -15.74 -7.27
C ALA A 201 -13.99 -16.22 -8.37
N ARG A 202 -14.73 -17.31 -8.13
CA ARG A 202 -15.70 -17.89 -9.06
C ARG A 202 -17.15 -17.51 -8.76
N SER A 203 -17.41 -16.79 -7.68
CA SER A 203 -18.77 -16.41 -7.29
C SER A 203 -19.39 -15.54 -8.38
N GLU A 204 -20.66 -15.74 -8.70
CA GLU A 204 -21.39 -14.85 -9.61
C GLU A 204 -21.85 -13.57 -8.89
N GLU A 205 -22.15 -13.70 -7.60
CA GLU A 205 -22.74 -12.65 -6.74
C GLU A 205 -21.70 -11.63 -6.25
N ALA A 206 -20.47 -12.07 -5.94
CA ALA A 206 -19.45 -11.20 -5.38
C ALA A 206 -19.08 -10.05 -6.34
N GLU A 207 -18.70 -8.90 -5.82
CA GLU A 207 -18.24 -7.79 -6.66
C GLU A 207 -16.94 -8.11 -7.40
N SER A 208 -16.75 -7.51 -8.59
CA SER A 208 -15.56 -7.72 -9.40
C SER A 208 -14.25 -7.40 -8.66
N LYS A 209 -14.23 -6.34 -7.83
CA LYS A 209 -13.05 -5.98 -7.02
C LYS A 209 -12.69 -7.08 -6.04
N VAL A 210 -13.69 -7.61 -5.33
CA VAL A 210 -13.53 -8.71 -4.36
C VAL A 210 -12.96 -9.96 -5.03
N LYS A 211 -13.43 -10.31 -6.23
CA LYS A 211 -12.91 -11.47 -6.98
C LYS A 211 -11.43 -11.33 -7.35
N THR A 212 -10.98 -10.14 -7.77
CA THR A 212 -9.55 -9.90 -8.05
C THR A 212 -8.72 -9.97 -6.77
N GLN A 213 -9.20 -9.36 -5.69
CA GLN A 213 -8.53 -9.41 -4.39
C GLN A 213 -8.44 -10.83 -3.84
N ALA A 214 -9.43 -11.69 -4.11
CA ALA A 214 -9.35 -13.11 -3.78
C ALA A 214 -8.25 -13.85 -4.56
N LEU A 215 -7.99 -13.50 -5.83
CA LEU A 215 -6.84 -14.02 -6.57
C LEU A 215 -5.49 -13.57 -6.00
N ILE A 216 -5.39 -12.28 -5.63
CA ILE A 216 -4.19 -11.73 -4.97
C ILE A 216 -3.96 -12.46 -3.64
N ALA A 217 -5.02 -12.63 -2.84
CA ALA A 217 -5.01 -13.35 -1.58
C ALA A 217 -4.56 -14.82 -1.74
N LEU A 218 -4.99 -15.52 -2.80
CA LEU A 218 -4.48 -16.87 -3.11
C LEU A 218 -2.96 -16.85 -3.32
N ARG A 219 -2.44 -15.87 -4.04
CA ARG A 219 -1.00 -15.76 -4.31
C ARG A 219 -0.21 -15.50 -3.02
N TRP A 220 -0.71 -14.63 -2.14
CA TRP A 220 -0.15 -14.34 -0.82
C TRP A 220 -0.28 -15.48 0.19
N LEU A 221 -1.30 -16.32 0.05
CA LEU A 221 -1.43 -17.57 0.79
C LEU A 221 -0.37 -18.60 0.35
N GLY A 222 0.26 -18.39 -0.81
CA GLY A 222 1.26 -19.29 -1.38
C GLY A 222 0.71 -20.30 -2.39
N ILE A 223 -0.50 -20.05 -2.91
CA ILE A 223 -1.11 -20.88 -3.95
C ILE A 223 -0.49 -20.55 -5.30
N ARG A 224 -0.14 -21.59 -6.05
CA ARG A 224 0.57 -21.54 -7.33
C ARG A 224 -0.24 -22.21 -8.44
N GLY A 225 0.13 -21.97 -9.69
CA GLY A 225 -0.56 -22.48 -10.87
C GLY A 225 -1.91 -21.83 -11.15
N ASN A 226 -2.81 -22.57 -11.80
CA ASN A 226 -4.03 -22.01 -12.37
C ASN A 226 -5.15 -21.76 -11.34
N ALA A 227 -5.77 -20.58 -11.43
CA ALA A 227 -6.99 -20.21 -10.72
C ALA A 227 -8.04 -19.69 -11.71
N LYS A 228 -9.31 -20.06 -11.47
CA LYS A 228 -10.43 -19.56 -12.28
C LYS A 228 -11.05 -18.34 -11.62
N ILE A 229 -11.40 -17.34 -12.42
CA ILE A 229 -12.14 -16.16 -12.01
C ILE A 229 -13.34 -15.93 -12.93
N ASN A 230 -14.51 -15.68 -12.36
CA ASN A 230 -15.74 -15.44 -13.10
C ASN A 230 -16.09 -13.94 -13.07
N LYS A 231 -16.00 -13.28 -14.22
CA LYS A 231 -16.28 -11.84 -14.35
C LYS A 231 -16.92 -11.54 -15.69
N PHE A 232 -17.81 -10.55 -15.72
CA PHE A 232 -18.50 -10.13 -16.94
C PHE A 232 -19.23 -11.29 -17.65
N SER A 233 -19.78 -12.23 -16.87
CA SER A 233 -20.43 -13.46 -17.36
C SER A 233 -19.49 -14.43 -18.10
N GLU A 234 -18.18 -14.24 -17.99
CA GLU A 234 -17.15 -15.09 -18.57
C GLU A 234 -16.26 -15.71 -17.48
N SER A 235 -15.69 -16.88 -17.77
CA SER A 235 -14.76 -17.59 -16.89
C SER A 235 -13.35 -17.51 -17.48
N PHE A 236 -12.44 -16.84 -16.77
CA PHE A 236 -11.03 -16.74 -17.14
C PHE A 236 -10.20 -17.72 -16.31
N THR A 237 -9.12 -18.25 -16.90
CA THR A 237 -8.11 -19.02 -16.17
C THR A 237 -6.84 -18.19 -16.09
N ILE A 238 -6.41 -17.89 -14.86
CA ILE A 238 -5.24 -17.07 -14.55
C ILE A 238 -4.15 -17.98 -14.00
N ASN A 239 -2.96 -17.93 -14.59
CA ASN A 239 -1.78 -18.53 -14.00
C ASN A 239 -1.26 -17.62 -12.88
N LEU A 240 -1.31 -18.07 -11.62
CA LEU A 240 -0.84 -17.27 -10.48
C LEU A 240 0.69 -17.15 -10.42
N ASP A 241 1.43 -18.01 -11.13
CA ASP A 241 2.89 -17.96 -11.19
C ASP A 241 3.38 -16.91 -12.18
N ASP A 242 2.68 -16.77 -13.30
CA ASP A 242 3.00 -15.86 -14.39
C ASP A 242 1.70 -15.34 -15.04
N PRO A 243 1.03 -14.37 -14.41
CA PRO A 243 -0.23 -13.87 -14.92
C PRO A 243 0.02 -12.93 -16.11
N GLN A 244 -0.69 -13.14 -17.23
CA GLN A 244 -0.55 -12.33 -18.45
C GLN A 244 -0.71 -10.82 -18.20
N ARG A 245 -1.57 -10.46 -17.24
CA ARG A 245 -1.70 -9.11 -16.70
C ARG A 245 -1.26 -9.17 -15.25
N GLU A 246 -0.42 -8.21 -14.85
CA GLU A 246 0.18 -8.16 -13.53
C GLU A 246 -0.86 -8.27 -12.39
N LEU A 247 -0.79 -9.34 -11.60
CA LEU A 247 -1.65 -9.52 -10.44
C LEU A 247 -0.99 -8.94 -9.19
N THR A 248 -1.28 -7.67 -8.89
CA THR A 248 -0.64 -6.90 -7.81
C THR A 248 -1.65 -6.05 -7.04
N ILE A 249 -1.34 -5.70 -5.78
CA ILE A 249 -2.10 -4.69 -5.01
C ILE A 249 -1.59 -3.26 -5.26
N SER A 250 -0.39 -3.11 -5.80
CA SER A 250 0.17 -1.81 -6.18
C SER A 250 -0.34 -1.36 -7.55
N VAL A 251 0.00 -0.14 -7.97
CA VAL A 251 -0.19 0.26 -9.36
C VAL A 251 0.67 -0.63 -10.26
N PRO A 252 0.11 -1.24 -11.32
CA PRO A 252 0.87 -2.08 -12.25
C PRO A 252 2.00 -1.31 -12.92
N GLN A 253 3.13 -1.98 -13.12
CA GLN A 253 4.34 -1.38 -13.68
C GLN A 253 4.12 -0.78 -15.08
N ALA A 254 3.17 -1.32 -15.84
CA ALA A 254 2.79 -0.81 -17.16
C ALA A 254 2.32 0.66 -17.16
N PHE A 255 1.84 1.18 -16.03
CA PHE A 255 1.44 2.58 -15.89
C PHE A 255 2.59 3.53 -15.53
N LYS A 256 3.76 2.99 -15.13
CA LYS A 256 4.90 3.81 -14.69
C LYS A 256 5.30 4.87 -15.73
N PRO A 257 5.46 4.56 -17.03
CA PRO A 257 5.84 5.58 -18.02
C PRO A 257 4.82 6.73 -18.14
N ALA A 258 3.52 6.44 -18.00
CA ALA A 258 2.48 7.46 -18.02
C ALA A 258 2.49 8.33 -16.76
N LEU A 259 2.76 7.75 -15.58
CA LEU A 259 2.95 8.49 -14.33
C LEU A 259 4.19 9.37 -14.37
N ASP A 260 5.29 8.85 -14.91
CA ASP A 260 6.54 9.59 -15.11
C ASP A 260 6.32 10.80 -16.04
N ARG A 261 5.55 10.63 -17.13
CA ARG A 261 5.14 11.74 -18.01
C ARG A 261 4.21 12.75 -17.34
N MET A 262 3.33 12.30 -16.46
CA MET A 262 2.49 13.21 -15.67
C MET A 262 3.37 14.11 -14.79
N LYS A 263 4.39 13.54 -14.14
CA LYS A 263 5.38 14.30 -13.36
C LYS A 263 6.18 15.28 -14.22
N LEU A 264 6.65 14.86 -15.40
CA LEU A 264 7.31 15.75 -16.35
C LEU A 264 6.42 16.94 -16.75
N TRP A 265 5.14 16.70 -17.04
CA TRP A 265 4.22 17.78 -17.38
C TRP A 265 4.05 18.77 -16.23
N LEU A 266 3.88 18.28 -15.00
CA LEU A 266 3.79 19.14 -13.81
C LEU A 266 5.09 19.94 -13.58
N ALA A 267 6.26 19.33 -13.79
CA ALA A 267 7.56 20.00 -13.71
C ALA A 267 7.68 21.13 -14.74
N LYS A 268 7.19 20.89 -15.96
CA LYS A 268 7.19 21.87 -17.05
C LYS A 268 6.30 23.07 -16.70
N GLU A 269 5.13 22.83 -16.12
CA GLU A 269 4.23 23.91 -15.67
C GLU A 269 4.76 24.71 -14.47
N GLN A 270 5.76 24.18 -13.76
CA GLN A 270 6.46 24.87 -12.67
C GLN A 270 7.79 25.49 -13.10
N ASP A 271 8.07 25.55 -14.42
CA ASP A 271 9.34 26.03 -14.99
C ASP A 271 10.59 25.27 -14.48
N ILE A 272 10.41 24.05 -13.97
CA ILE A 272 11.52 23.21 -13.48
C ILE A 272 12.25 22.58 -14.66
N ILE A 273 11.51 22.17 -15.69
CA ILE A 273 12.04 21.66 -16.95
C ILE A 273 11.53 22.52 -18.12
N THR A 274 12.26 22.53 -19.23
CA THR A 274 11.82 23.28 -20.42
C THR A 274 10.75 22.52 -21.21
N ILE A 275 10.08 23.22 -22.12
CA ILE A 275 9.11 22.62 -23.04
C ILE A 275 9.80 21.60 -23.96
N GLU A 276 11.02 21.89 -24.40
CA GLU A 276 11.80 20.99 -25.25
C GLU A 276 12.19 19.71 -24.50
N GLU A 277 12.63 19.85 -23.23
CA GLU A 277 12.89 18.69 -22.35
C GLU A 277 11.62 17.85 -22.19
N TYR A 278 10.45 18.48 -22.00
CA TYR A 278 9.18 17.77 -21.91
C TYR A 278 8.81 17.04 -23.22
N GLU A 279 8.86 17.71 -24.37
CA GLU A 279 8.44 17.13 -25.65
C GLU A 279 9.38 16.01 -26.13
N GLU A 280 10.66 16.02 -25.75
CA GLU A 280 11.57 14.90 -25.99
C GLU A 280 11.02 13.60 -25.39
N TYR A 281 10.62 13.63 -24.11
CA TYR A 281 10.09 12.45 -23.42
C TYR A 281 8.60 12.19 -23.70
N ALA A 282 7.82 13.21 -24.04
CA ALA A 282 6.37 13.10 -24.26
C ALA A 282 6.01 12.56 -25.66
N SER A 283 6.93 12.67 -26.63
CA SER A 283 6.69 12.31 -28.04
C SER A 283 7.03 10.86 -28.39
N ASP A 284 7.82 10.15 -27.58
CA ASP A 284 8.23 8.76 -27.84
C ASP A 284 8.01 7.85 -26.62
N ASP A 285 7.11 6.88 -26.76
CA ASP A 285 6.75 5.89 -25.72
C ASP A 285 7.89 4.91 -25.39
N SER A 286 8.95 4.86 -26.19
CA SER A 286 10.13 4.02 -25.92
C SER A 286 11.17 4.67 -25.01
N LEU A 287 11.13 6.00 -24.85
CA LEU A 287 12.11 6.73 -24.04
C LEU A 287 11.87 6.51 -22.55
N GLN A 288 12.92 6.09 -21.85
CA GLN A 288 12.95 6.02 -20.40
C GLN A 288 13.55 7.29 -19.81
N LEU A 289 13.03 7.72 -18.66
CA LEU A 289 13.63 8.81 -17.89
C LEU A 289 15.08 8.47 -17.54
N THR A 290 15.97 9.43 -17.78
CA THR A 290 17.36 9.35 -17.29
C THR A 290 17.38 9.54 -15.77
N GLU A 291 18.42 9.01 -15.09
CA GLU A 291 18.59 9.20 -13.64
C GLU A 291 18.62 10.69 -13.27
N ALA A 292 19.33 11.51 -14.05
CA ALA A 292 19.41 12.96 -13.83
C ALA A 292 18.03 13.66 -13.90
N MET A 293 17.18 13.26 -14.86
CA MET A 293 15.81 13.79 -14.93
C MET A 293 14.95 13.27 -13.78
N GLY A 294 15.12 12.01 -13.39
CA GLY A 294 14.46 11.43 -12.21
C GLY A 294 14.80 12.18 -10.92
N GLU A 295 16.06 12.51 -10.68
CA GLU A 295 16.50 13.31 -9.53
C GLU A 295 15.89 14.72 -9.56
N LYS A 296 15.86 15.36 -10.74
CA LYS A 296 15.25 16.68 -10.94
C LYS A 296 13.75 16.67 -10.60
N LEU A 297 13.04 15.61 -10.97
CA LEU A 297 11.62 15.39 -10.65
C LEU A 297 11.35 14.95 -9.21
N ASN A 298 12.34 14.36 -8.53
CA ASN A 298 12.22 14.02 -7.11
C ASN A 298 12.52 15.22 -6.21
N ALA A 299 13.33 16.16 -6.69
CA ALA A 299 13.63 17.42 -6.00
C ALA A 299 12.50 18.44 -6.12
N SER A 300 11.58 18.28 -7.07
CA SER A 300 10.41 19.14 -7.23
C SER A 300 9.33 18.84 -6.19
N ASP A 301 8.79 19.89 -5.58
CA ASP A 301 7.80 19.84 -4.50
C ASP A 301 6.39 19.56 -5.06
N PHE A 302 6.19 18.36 -5.59
CA PHE A 302 4.86 17.89 -5.99
C PHE A 302 4.11 17.39 -4.76
N PRO A 303 2.88 17.88 -4.49
CA PRO A 303 2.09 17.33 -3.40
C PRO A 303 1.88 15.82 -3.59
N SER A 304 2.30 15.04 -2.59
CA SER A 304 2.25 13.56 -2.63
C SER A 304 0.83 13.03 -2.85
N ILE A 305 -0.16 13.78 -2.36
CA ILE A 305 -1.59 13.49 -2.52
C ILE A 305 -2.01 13.33 -3.98
N TRP A 306 -1.38 14.05 -4.92
CA TRP A 306 -1.70 13.92 -6.34
C TRP A 306 -1.37 12.53 -6.87
N GLN A 307 -0.19 12.01 -6.52
CA GLN A 307 0.21 10.68 -6.93
C GLN A 307 -0.70 9.62 -6.31
N GLU A 308 -1.11 9.80 -5.04
CA GLU A 308 -2.03 8.90 -4.34
C GLU A 308 -3.42 8.84 -4.99
N VAL A 309 -3.98 9.99 -5.38
CA VAL A 309 -5.29 10.06 -6.06
C VAL A 309 -5.26 9.24 -7.36
N VAL A 310 -4.25 9.46 -8.21
CA VAL A 310 -4.13 8.73 -9.48
C VAL A 310 -3.89 7.24 -9.24
N HIS A 311 -3.04 6.90 -8.28
CA HIS A 311 -2.78 5.50 -7.90
C HIS A 311 -4.06 4.79 -7.45
N ALA A 312 -4.88 5.45 -6.63
CA ALA A 312 -6.15 4.91 -6.14
C ALA A 312 -7.13 4.65 -7.30
N LEU A 313 -7.25 5.60 -8.24
CA LEU A 313 -8.13 5.46 -9.42
C LEU A 313 -7.67 4.36 -10.37
N ILE A 314 -6.37 4.29 -10.68
CA ILE A 314 -5.81 3.19 -11.47
C ILE A 314 -6.12 1.86 -10.78
N ARG A 315 -5.90 1.77 -9.46
CA ARG A 315 -6.08 0.51 -8.74
C ARG A 315 -7.52 0.06 -8.72
N ALA A 316 -8.47 0.96 -8.47
CA ALA A 316 -9.90 0.67 -8.46
C ALA A 316 -10.37 0.14 -9.83
N ALA A 317 -10.00 0.83 -10.91
CA ALA A 317 -10.33 0.39 -12.27
C ALA A 317 -9.66 -0.95 -12.60
N TYR A 318 -8.38 -1.11 -12.29
CA TYR A 318 -7.65 -2.36 -12.52
C TYR A 318 -8.31 -3.54 -11.80
N ASP A 319 -8.70 -3.37 -10.54
CA ASP A 319 -9.39 -4.39 -9.75
C ASP A 319 -10.74 -4.77 -10.35
N LYS A 320 -11.50 -3.77 -10.78
CA LYS A 320 -12.79 -3.99 -11.41
C LYS A 320 -12.64 -4.80 -12.70
N TYR A 321 -11.72 -4.41 -13.58
CA TYR A 321 -11.62 -4.95 -14.94
C TYR A 321 -10.68 -6.14 -15.12
N TYR A 322 -9.80 -6.46 -14.16
CA TYR A 322 -8.93 -7.63 -14.26
C TYR A 322 -9.71 -8.92 -14.59
N PRO A 323 -9.29 -9.76 -15.56
CA PRO A 323 -8.04 -9.67 -16.34
C PRO A 323 -8.14 -8.85 -17.65
N LEU A 324 -9.31 -8.31 -17.99
CA LEU A 324 -9.58 -7.56 -19.22
C LEU A 324 -9.10 -6.10 -19.16
N VAL A 325 -7.97 -5.85 -18.53
CA VAL A 325 -7.39 -4.50 -18.45
C VAL A 325 -6.82 -4.11 -19.83
N PRO A 326 -7.05 -2.85 -20.28
CA PRO A 326 -6.46 -2.37 -21.52
C PRO A 326 -4.93 -2.47 -21.49
N THR A 327 -4.34 -2.66 -22.66
CA THR A 327 -2.88 -2.50 -22.80
C THR A 327 -2.56 -1.01 -22.65
N VAL A 328 -1.60 -0.69 -21.78
CA VAL A 328 -1.18 0.69 -21.55
C VAL A 328 -0.16 1.08 -22.63
N THR A 329 -0.63 1.79 -23.65
CA THR A 329 0.16 2.42 -24.72
C THR A 329 -0.36 3.83 -24.94
N GLY A 330 0.39 4.69 -25.64
CA GLY A 330 0.00 6.10 -25.79
C GLY A 330 0.13 6.80 -24.46
N TYR A 331 1.33 6.81 -23.86
CA TYR A 331 1.50 7.28 -22.49
C TYR A 331 1.20 8.78 -22.32
N ARG A 332 1.22 9.57 -23.41
CA ARG A 332 0.77 10.98 -23.42
C ARG A 332 -0.72 11.08 -23.12
N ASP A 333 -1.54 10.24 -23.74
CA ASP A 333 -2.99 10.21 -23.53
C ASP A 333 -3.35 9.73 -22.11
N TRP A 334 -2.64 8.73 -21.58
CA TRP A 334 -2.80 8.30 -20.19
C TRP A 334 -2.38 9.38 -19.20
N SER A 335 -1.24 10.02 -19.43
CA SER A 335 -0.76 11.15 -18.61
C SER A 335 -1.76 12.30 -18.61
N ALA A 336 -2.28 12.68 -19.78
CA ALA A 336 -3.32 13.70 -19.91
C ALA A 336 -4.59 13.32 -19.14
N ALA A 337 -5.03 12.06 -19.22
CA ALA A 337 -6.18 11.57 -18.45
C ALA A 337 -5.96 11.69 -16.93
N PHE A 338 -4.76 11.38 -16.44
CA PHE A 338 -4.40 11.55 -15.03
C PHE A 338 -4.45 13.02 -14.61
N LEU A 339 -3.85 13.91 -15.40
CA LEU A 339 -3.84 15.35 -15.14
C LEU A 339 -5.26 15.94 -15.12
N MET A 340 -6.14 15.51 -16.03
CA MET A 340 -7.55 15.90 -16.03
C MET A 340 -8.27 15.45 -14.74
N LEU A 341 -7.93 14.28 -14.19
CA LEU A 341 -8.49 13.79 -12.93
C LEU A 341 -7.95 14.55 -11.72
N LEU A 342 -6.67 14.92 -11.74
CA LEU A 342 -6.07 15.76 -10.71
C LEU A 342 -6.68 17.17 -10.69
N GLN A 343 -6.92 17.75 -11.86
CA GLN A 343 -7.60 19.04 -11.99
C GLN A 343 -9.04 18.97 -11.44
N ASP A 344 -9.77 17.91 -11.77
CA ASP A 344 -11.11 17.67 -11.22
C ASP A 344 -11.08 17.51 -9.68
N TYR A 345 -10.11 16.75 -9.14
CA TYR A 345 -9.93 16.57 -7.70
C TYR A 345 -9.63 17.89 -7.00
N ALA A 346 -8.69 18.68 -7.54
CA ALA A 346 -8.32 19.98 -7.00
C ALA A 346 -9.56 20.88 -6.89
N SER A 347 -10.30 20.96 -8.00
CA SER A 347 -11.51 21.78 -8.09
C SER A 347 -12.61 21.30 -7.14
N GLY A 348 -12.81 19.99 -7.02
CA GLY A 348 -13.82 19.40 -6.13
C GLY A 348 -13.54 19.66 -4.66
N THR A 349 -12.28 19.48 -4.24
CA THR A 349 -11.83 19.67 -2.84
C THR A 349 -11.53 21.13 -2.47
N GLY A 350 -11.85 22.08 -3.35
CA GLY A 350 -11.60 23.51 -3.14
C GLY A 350 -10.12 23.91 -3.13
N GLN A 351 -9.21 23.04 -3.57
CA GLN A 351 -7.79 23.34 -3.71
C GLN A 351 -7.51 24.11 -5.01
N ALA A 352 -6.55 25.02 -4.96
CA ALA A 352 -6.15 25.78 -6.14
C ALA A 352 -5.37 24.89 -7.13
N TRP A 353 -5.86 24.80 -8.36
CA TRP A 353 -5.12 24.23 -9.49
C TRP A 353 -4.18 25.28 -10.06
N ASN A 354 -2.91 25.24 -9.64
CA ASN A 354 -1.90 26.23 -10.02
C ASN A 354 -1.13 25.86 -11.31
N TYR A 355 -1.61 24.88 -12.06
CA TYR A 355 -0.99 24.41 -13.29
C TYR A 355 -1.83 24.82 -14.51
N GLY A 356 -1.28 24.74 -15.72
CA GLY A 356 -2.02 24.97 -16.95
C GLY A 356 -3.18 23.98 -17.17
N ASN A 357 -3.85 24.11 -18.31
CA ASN A 357 -4.89 23.15 -18.68
C ASN A 357 -4.26 21.87 -19.24
N PRO A 358 -4.63 20.68 -18.71
CA PRO A 358 -4.24 19.41 -19.31
C PRO A 358 -4.69 19.30 -20.77
N GLU A 359 -3.96 18.51 -21.56
CA GLU A 359 -4.31 18.25 -22.95
C GLU A 359 -5.64 17.50 -23.05
N GLN A 360 -6.59 18.02 -23.84
CA GLN A 360 -7.92 17.44 -24.01
C GLN A 360 -8.02 16.62 -25.30
N ILE A 361 -7.27 15.52 -25.35
CA ILE A 361 -7.28 14.56 -26.47
C ILE A 361 -8.45 13.59 -26.28
N GLU A 362 -9.17 13.23 -27.35
CA GLU A 362 -10.33 12.32 -27.27
C GLU A 362 -9.99 10.99 -26.56
N THR A 363 -8.85 10.38 -26.89
CA THR A 363 -8.37 9.16 -26.23
C THR A 363 -8.11 9.35 -24.74
N ALA A 364 -7.59 10.51 -24.32
CA ALA A 364 -7.38 10.83 -22.91
C ALA A 364 -8.71 10.91 -22.15
N VAL A 365 -9.77 11.46 -22.77
CA VAL A 365 -11.13 11.45 -22.20
C VAL A 365 -11.65 10.03 -22.03
N GLN A 366 -11.40 9.14 -23.00
CA GLN A 366 -11.78 7.73 -22.89
C GLN A 366 -11.04 7.02 -21.74
N HIS A 367 -9.72 7.23 -21.60
CA HIS A 367 -8.94 6.70 -20.49
C HIS A 367 -9.43 7.24 -19.12
N LYS A 368 -9.72 8.54 -19.03
CA LYS A 368 -10.31 9.17 -17.84
C LYS A 368 -11.63 8.48 -17.46
N ASN A 369 -12.53 8.30 -18.41
CA ASN A 369 -13.82 7.66 -18.18
C ASN A 369 -13.66 6.18 -17.76
N TRP A 370 -12.68 5.48 -18.34
CA TRP A 370 -12.35 4.11 -17.92
C TRP A 370 -11.86 4.07 -16.47
N LEU A 371 -10.99 4.98 -16.05
CA LEU A 371 -10.53 5.09 -14.65
C LEU A 371 -11.71 5.37 -13.70
N LEU A 372 -12.54 6.36 -14.03
CA LEU A 372 -13.72 6.74 -13.24
C LEU A 372 -14.77 5.63 -13.17
N SER A 373 -14.88 4.77 -14.18
CA SER A 373 -15.78 3.63 -14.12
C SER A 373 -15.42 2.63 -13.01
N GLY A 374 -14.17 2.64 -12.54
CA GLY A 374 -13.71 1.91 -11.36
C GLY A 374 -14.11 2.53 -10.02
N SER A 375 -14.40 3.83 -10.00
CA SER A 375 -14.72 4.64 -8.81
C SER A 375 -15.93 5.54 -9.10
N PRO A 376 -17.15 4.97 -9.22
CA PRO A 376 -18.35 5.69 -9.68
C PRO A 376 -18.78 6.82 -8.73
N ASP A 377 -18.33 6.78 -7.49
CA ASP A 377 -18.56 7.74 -6.42
C ASP A 377 -17.52 8.87 -6.35
N PHE A 378 -16.50 8.86 -7.22
CA PHE A 378 -15.39 9.83 -7.19
C PHE A 378 -15.84 11.29 -7.03
N TYR A 379 -16.76 11.76 -7.87
CA TYR A 379 -17.25 13.14 -7.81
C TYR A 379 -18.07 13.44 -6.55
N GLN A 380 -18.77 12.44 -6.00
CA GLN A 380 -19.48 12.60 -4.72
C GLN A 380 -18.48 12.70 -3.57
N ALA A 381 -17.45 11.86 -3.58
CA ALA A 381 -16.42 11.84 -2.55
C ALA A 381 -15.64 13.17 -2.48
N ILE A 382 -15.28 13.76 -3.62
CA ILE A 382 -14.54 15.03 -3.63
C ILE A 382 -15.41 16.27 -3.40
N SER A 383 -16.72 16.20 -3.61
CA SER A 383 -17.64 17.33 -3.38
C SER A 383 -18.15 17.39 -1.93
N GLY A 384 -18.00 16.29 -1.18
CA GLY A 384 -18.37 16.20 0.24
C GLY A 384 -17.19 16.37 1.21
N ALA A 385 -15.98 16.52 0.67
CA ALA A 385 -14.75 16.89 1.38
C ALA A 385 -14.60 18.41 1.39
#